data_AF-A0A845XNJ6-F1
#
_entry.id   AF-A0A845XNJ6-F1
#
_cell.length_a   1.000
_cell.length_b   1.000
_cell.length_c   1.000
_cell.angle_alpha   90.00
_cell.angle_beta   90.00
_cell.angle_gamma   90.00
#
_symmetry.space_group_name_H-M   'P 1'
#
loop_
_entity.id
_entity.type
_entity.pdbx_description
1 polymer ?
#
loop_
_entity_poly.entity_id
_entity_poly.type
_entity_poly.pdbx_seq_one_letter_code
_entity_poly.pdbx_strand_id
1 'polypeptide(L)'
;MQIEDYFNFLAPDDIRIKGHRIGIETVLYEYLFKERTAEEIAKIYSTLTLEEVYATILYYLQNKDTVSKYIADWLDWGHQQRKAQALNPHPAVARLRKIKAERQAQLKAN
;
A
#
# COMPACT_ATOMS: atom_id res chain seq x y z
N MET A 1 18.89 8.91 -18.33
CA MET A 1 18.42 7.90 -17.35
C MET A 1 17.05 7.45 -17.83
N GLN A 2 16.81 6.15 -17.94
CA GLN A 2 15.50 5.63 -18.28
C GLN A 2 14.63 5.67 -17.03
N ILE A 3 13.32 5.84 -17.17
CA ILE A 3 12.43 5.93 -16.01
C ILE A 3 12.37 4.60 -15.25
N GLU A 4 12.59 3.50 -15.96
CA GLU A 4 12.66 2.15 -15.42
C GLU A 4 13.85 1.97 -14.47
N ASP A 5 14.88 2.82 -14.55
CA ASP A 5 16.06 2.75 -13.67
C ASP A 5 15.71 3.03 -12.19
N TYR A 6 14.56 3.65 -11.92
CA TYR A 6 14.02 3.92 -10.58
C TYR A 6 13.34 2.70 -9.93
N PHE A 7 13.11 1.62 -10.66
CA PHE A 7 12.31 0.50 -10.18
C PHE A 7 13.05 -0.84 -10.20
N ASN A 8 12.61 -1.75 -9.33
CA ASN A 8 12.92 -3.16 -9.38
C ASN A 8 11.64 -3.92 -9.75
N PHE A 9 11.64 -4.56 -10.92
CA PHE A 9 10.55 -5.42 -11.39
C PHE A 9 10.79 -6.83 -10.86
N LEU A 10 10.20 -7.17 -9.71
CA LEU A 10 10.40 -8.46 -9.06
C LEU A 10 9.48 -9.54 -9.65
N ALA A 11 8.27 -9.14 -10.04
CA ALA A 11 7.27 -9.97 -10.70
C ALA A 11 6.32 -9.08 -11.51
N PRO A 12 5.46 -9.64 -12.38
CA PRO A 12 4.45 -8.86 -13.11
C PRO A 12 3.50 -8.06 -12.20
N ASP A 13 3.29 -8.54 -10.97
CA ASP A 13 2.45 -7.96 -9.91
C ASP A 13 3.27 -7.41 -8.72
N ASP A 14 4.60 -7.29 -8.86
CA ASP A 14 5.47 -6.71 -7.82
C ASP A 14 6.53 -5.78 -8.43
N ILE A 15 6.25 -4.47 -8.37
CA ILE A 15 7.16 -3.40 -8.80
C ILE A 15 7.52 -2.54 -7.58
N ARG A 16 8.81 -2.50 -7.25
CA ARG A 16 9.35 -1.74 -6.10
C ARG A 16 10.12 -0.52 -6.54
N ILE A 17 10.06 0.55 -5.75
CA ILE A 17 10.97 1.69 -5.90
C ILE A 17 12.36 1.22 -5.46
N LYS A 18 13.36 1.41 -6.33
CA LYS A 18 14.72 0.90 -6.14
C LYS A 18 15.36 1.48 -4.88
N GLY A 19 16.03 0.64 -4.11
CA GLY A 19 16.58 1.03 -2.80
C GLY A 19 15.56 1.01 -1.66
N HIS A 20 14.28 0.80 -1.95
CA HIS A 20 13.20 0.77 -0.96
C HIS A 20 12.46 -0.57 -0.95
N ARG A 21 11.74 -0.82 0.16
CA ARG A 21 10.74 -1.89 0.25
C ARG A 21 9.32 -1.37 -0.01
N ILE A 22 9.22 -0.25 -0.73
CA ILE A 22 7.97 0.44 -1.04
C ILE A 22 7.59 0.08 -2.47
N GLY A 23 6.41 -0.47 -2.66
CA GLY A 23 5.87 -0.75 -4.00
C GLY A 23 5.24 0.50 -4.61
N ILE A 24 5.19 0.55 -5.95
CA ILE A 24 4.65 1.71 -6.68
C ILE A 24 3.18 1.97 -6.32
N GLU A 25 2.43 0.94 -5.93
CA GLU A 25 1.04 1.02 -5.48
C GLU A 25 0.88 1.96 -4.27
N THR A 26 1.92 2.10 -3.44
CA THR A 26 1.88 2.98 -2.27
C THR A 26 1.79 4.44 -2.69
N VAL A 27 2.66 4.87 -3.62
CA VAL A 27 2.66 6.23 -4.17
C VAL A 27 1.42 6.47 -5.02
N LEU A 28 1.07 5.51 -5.89
CA LEU A 28 -0.05 5.66 -6.81
C LEU A 28 -1.40 5.63 -6.10
N TYR A 29 -1.52 4.93 -4.97
CA TYR A 29 -2.74 4.98 -4.18
C TYR A 29 -3.00 6.40 -3.65
N GLU A 30 -1.95 7.06 -3.15
CA GLU A 30 -2.04 8.43 -2.65
C GLU A 30 -2.32 9.45 -3.76
N TYR A 31 -1.69 9.28 -4.92
CA TYR A 31 -1.92 10.15 -6.07
C TYR A 31 -3.34 9.99 -6.64
N LEU A 32 -3.79 8.75 -6.88
CA LEU A 32 -5.02 8.47 -7.63
C LEU A 32 -6.29 8.50 -6.78
N PHE A 33 -6.24 8.06 -5.52
CA PHE A 33 -7.44 7.91 -4.68
C PHE A 33 -7.49 8.88 -3.51
N LYS A 34 -6.37 9.54 -3.19
CA LYS A 34 -6.30 10.60 -2.18
C LYS A 34 -6.03 11.98 -2.77
N GLU A 35 -5.86 12.06 -4.09
CA GLU A 35 -5.67 13.31 -4.85
C GLU A 35 -4.50 14.16 -4.31
N ARG A 36 -3.49 13.50 -3.74
CA ARG A 36 -2.32 14.18 -3.15
C ARG A 36 -1.31 14.57 -4.22
N THR A 37 -0.65 15.71 -4.02
CA THR A 37 0.46 16.12 -4.88
C THR A 37 1.71 15.29 -4.59
N ALA A 38 2.67 15.27 -5.51
CA ALA A 38 3.94 14.59 -5.31
C ALA A 38 4.68 15.08 -4.05
N GLU A 39 4.63 16.38 -3.75
CA GLU A 39 5.24 16.99 -2.57
C GLU A 39 4.57 16.55 -1.27
N GLU A 40 3.25 16.38 -1.27
CA GLU A 40 2.53 15.85 -0.12
C GLU A 40 2.88 14.38 0.12
N ILE A 41 2.96 13.59 -0.95
CA ILE A 41 3.35 12.18 -0.89
C ILE A 41 4.78 12.03 -0.36
N ALA A 42 5.73 12.83 -0.84
CA ALA A 42 7.11 12.81 -0.37
C ALA A 42 7.24 13.21 1.12
N LYS A 43 6.34 14.07 1.63
CA LYS A 43 6.28 14.39 3.07
C LYS A 43 5.74 13.23 3.90
N ILE A 44 4.81 12.44 3.36
CA ILE A 44 4.24 11.27 4.05
C ILE A 44 5.25 10.12 4.09
N TYR A 45 5.90 9.84 2.96
CA TYR A 45 6.91 8.80 2.83
C TYR A 45 8.30 9.42 2.79
N SER A 46 8.77 9.90 3.95
CA SER A 46 9.99 10.70 4.09
C SER A 46 11.30 10.00 3.69
N THR A 47 11.27 8.68 3.45
CA THR A 47 12.41 7.95 2.88
C THR A 47 12.49 8.07 1.37
N LEU A 48 11.38 8.37 0.69
CA LEU A 48 11.34 8.59 -0.74
C LEU A 48 11.78 10.01 -1.06
N THR A 49 12.60 10.17 -2.09
CA THR A 49 12.88 11.48 -2.65
C THR A 49 11.69 11.97 -3.47
N LEU A 50 11.57 13.29 -3.61
CA LEU A 50 10.55 13.88 -4.49
C LEU A 50 10.72 13.40 -5.95
N GLU A 51 11.98 13.17 -6.37
CA GLU A 51 12.32 12.62 -7.69
C GLU A 51 11.77 11.20 -7.89
N GLU A 52 11.91 10.31 -6.90
CA GLU A 52 11.35 8.94 -6.94
C GLU A 52 9.82 8.94 -7.00
N VAL A 53 9.17 9.85 -6.26
CA VAL A 53 7.71 10.02 -6.30
C VAL A 53 7.28 10.49 -7.70
N TYR A 54 7.95 11.49 -8.25
CA TYR A 54 7.67 11.97 -9.60
C TYR A 54 7.92 10.90 -10.67
N ALA A 55 9.01 10.14 -10.56
CA ALA A 55 9.30 9.02 -11.46
C ALA A 55 8.18 7.97 -11.41
N THR A 56 7.65 7.67 -10.23
CA THR A 56 6.53 6.72 -10.07
C THR A 56 5.26 7.22 -10.75
N ILE A 57 4.91 8.50 -10.56
CA ILE A 57 3.73 9.10 -11.21
C ILE A 57 3.91 9.15 -12.73
N LEU A 58 5.09 9.55 -13.22
CA LEU A 58 5.37 9.61 -14.65
C LEU A 58 5.36 8.21 -15.29
N TYR A 59 5.89 7.20 -14.60
CA TYR A 59 5.84 5.80 -15.06
C TYR A 59 4.39 5.33 -15.23
N TYR A 60 3.52 5.64 -14.26
CA TYR A 60 2.09 5.39 -14.37
C TYR A 60 1.47 6.11 -15.56
N LEU A 61 1.76 7.41 -15.76
CA LEU A 61 1.18 8.17 -16.87
C LEU A 61 1.60 7.63 -18.25
N GLN A 62 2.83 7.12 -18.38
CA GLN A 62 3.33 6.49 -19.60
C GLN A 62 2.74 5.08 -19.84
N ASN A 63 2.36 4.37 -18.77
CA ASN A 63 1.90 2.98 -18.82
C ASN A 63 0.48 2.83 -18.26
N LYS A 64 -0.36 3.84 -18.50
CA LYS A 64 -1.61 4.06 -17.75
C LYS A 64 -2.52 2.85 -17.70
N ASP A 65 -2.78 2.19 -18.83
CA ASP A 65 -3.71 1.06 -18.89
C ASP A 65 -3.18 -0.14 -18.11
N THR A 66 -1.92 -0.51 -18.35
CA THR A 66 -1.27 -1.64 -17.67
C THR A 66 -1.17 -1.41 -16.17
N VAL A 67 -0.73 -0.22 -15.74
CA VAL A 67 -0.54 0.09 -14.31
C VAL A 67 -1.87 0.32 -13.60
N SER A 68 -2.90 0.85 -14.29
CA SER A 68 -4.26 0.92 -13.72
C SER A 68 -4.80 -0.47 -13.41
N LYS A 69 -4.58 -1.43 -14.31
CA LYS A 69 -4.95 -2.84 -14.07
C LYS A 69 -4.16 -3.42 -12.89
N TYR A 70 -2.85 -3.23 -12.85
CA TYR A 70 -2.00 -3.67 -11.73
C TYR A 70 -2.54 -3.19 -10.38
N ILE A 71 -2.87 -1.89 -10.26
CA ILE A 71 -3.38 -1.32 -9.00
C ILE A 71 -4.75 -1.89 -8.66
N ALA A 72 -5.65 -2.04 -9.64
CA ALA A 72 -6.97 -2.61 -9.42
C ALA A 72 -6.89 -4.05 -8.91
N ASP A 73 -6.03 -4.88 -9.52
CA ASP A 73 -5.78 -6.26 -9.11
C ASP A 73 -5.18 -6.32 -7.69
N TRP A 74 -4.23 -5.42 -7.36
CA TRP A 74 -3.66 -5.30 -6.01
C TRP A 74 -4.71 -4.93 -4.94
N LEU A 75 -5.60 -3.99 -5.25
CA LEU A 75 -6.67 -3.58 -4.35
C LEU A 75 -7.63 -4.74 -4.08
N ASP A 76 -8.11 -5.41 -5.13
CA ASP A 76 -9.03 -6.54 -5.01
C ASP A 76 -8.41 -7.69 -4.21
N TRP A 77 -7.17 -8.07 -4.54
CA TRP A 77 -6.44 -9.07 -3.78
C TRP A 77 -6.34 -8.68 -2.30
N GLY A 78 -5.96 -7.44 -2.00
CA GLY A 78 -5.91 -6.93 -0.63
C GLY A 78 -7.25 -7.01 0.11
N HIS A 79 -8.36 -6.71 -0.58
CA HIS A 79 -9.71 -6.87 -0.02
C HIS A 79 -10.04 -8.32 0.28
N GLN A 80 -9.74 -9.23 -0.65
CA GLN A 80 -9.97 -10.67 -0.48
C GLN A 80 -9.16 -11.23 0.69
N GLN A 81 -7.87 -10.88 0.79
CA GLN A 81 -7.00 -11.35 1.89
C GLN A 81 -7.47 -10.82 3.25
N ARG A 82 -7.87 -9.55 3.35
CA ARG A 82 -8.45 -9.01 4.60
C ARG A 82 -9.73 -9.73 5.00
N LYS A 83 -10.60 -10.04 4.03
CA LYS A 83 -11.83 -10.81 4.27
C LYS A 83 -11.51 -12.23 4.75
N ALA A 84 -10.57 -12.91 4.10
CA ALA A 84 -10.14 -14.26 4.48
C ALA A 84 -9.54 -14.29 5.90
N GLN A 85 -8.69 -13.33 6.25
CA GLN A 85 -8.12 -13.20 7.60
C GLN A 85 -9.18 -12.86 8.66
N ALA A 86 -10.21 -12.08 8.30
CA ALA A 86 -11.31 -11.77 9.21
C ALA A 86 -12.17 -13.01 9.52
N LEU A 87 -12.44 -13.84 8.49
CA LEU A 87 -13.17 -15.10 8.61
C LEU A 87 -12.36 -16.18 9.34
N ASN A 88 -11.05 -16.22 9.13
CA ASN A 88 -10.13 -17.21 9.70
C ASN A 88 -8.97 -16.54 10.46
N PRO A 89 -9.22 -15.93 11.62
CA PRO A 89 -8.17 -15.25 12.36
C PRO A 89 -7.18 -16.28 12.95
N HIS A 90 -5.89 -15.95 12.92
CA HIS A 90 -4.88 -16.74 13.63
C HIS A 90 -5.23 -16.87 15.12
N PRO A 91 -4.97 -18.02 15.79
CA PRO A 91 -5.34 -18.23 17.19
C PRO A 91 -4.86 -17.12 18.15
N ALA A 92 -3.66 -16.58 17.91
CA ALA A 92 -3.14 -15.44 18.68
C ALA A 92 -4.02 -14.18 18.55
N VAL A 93 -4.53 -13.88 17.34
CA VAL A 93 -5.42 -12.74 17.09
C VAL A 93 -6.77 -12.95 17.76
N ALA A 94 -7.34 -14.16 17.67
CA ALA A 94 -8.58 -14.50 18.36
C ALA A 94 -8.45 -14.32 19.88
N ARG A 95 -7.34 -14.79 20.47
CA ARG A 95 -7.02 -14.59 21.90
C ARG A 95 -6.93 -13.11 22.28
N LEU A 96 -6.19 -12.31 21.49
CA LEU A 96 -6.06 -10.87 21.76
C LEU A 96 -7.39 -10.12 21.64
N ARG A 97 -8.25 -10.49 20.68
CA ARG A 97 -9.60 -9.93 20.54
C ARG A 97 -10.45 -10.20 21.78
N LYS A 98 -10.40 -11.41 22.33
CA LYS A 98 -11.10 -11.77 23.58
C LYS A 98 -10.64 -10.92 24.76
N ILE A 99 -9.33 -10.82 24.97
CA ILE A 99 -8.74 -10.01 26.05
C ILE A 99 -9.16 -8.53 25.93
N LYS A 100 -9.17 -7.98 24.71
CA LYS A 100 -9.60 -6.61 24.46
C LYS A 100 -11.07 -6.40 24.85
N ALA A 101 -11.95 -7.33 24.48
CA ALA A 101 -13.38 -7.25 24.79
C ALA A 101 -13.64 -7.31 26.30
N GLU A 102 -12.96 -8.21 27.02
CA GLU A 102 -13.07 -8.33 28.48
C GLU A 102 -12.67 -7.03 29.19
N ARG A 103 -11.54 -6.42 28.80
CA ARG A 103 -11.09 -5.13 29.35
C ARG A 103 -12.07 -4.00 29.08
N GLN A 104 -12.65 -3.95 27.88
CA GLN A 104 -13.64 -2.92 27.53
C GLN A 104 -14.93 -3.08 28.33
N ALA A 105 -15.37 -4.30 28.62
CA ALA A 105 -16.53 -4.55 29.48
C ALA A 105 -16.27 -4.12 30.93
N GLN A 106 -15.09 -4.42 31.48
CA GLN A 106 -14.70 -4.00 32.83
C GLN A 106 -14.67 -2.47 32.98
N LEU A 107 -14.12 -1.76 31.99
CA LEU A 107 -14.07 -0.30 31.99
C LEU A 107 -15.45 0.38 31.91
N LYS A 108 -16.45 -0.29 31.33
CA LYS A 108 -17.83 0.22 31.26
C LYS A 108 -18.68 -0.10 32.49
N ALA A 109 -18.24 -1.07 33.29
CA ALA A 109 -18.94 -1.50 34.50
C ALA A 109 -18.50 -0.72 35.77
N ASN A 110 -17.37 -0.02 35.69
CA ASN A 110 -16.87 0.93 36.69
C ASN A 110 -17.27 2.36 36.32
#